data_AF-A0A257NZU4-F1
#
_entry.id   AF-A0A257NZU4-F1
#
_cell.length_a   1.000
_cell.length_b   1.000
_cell.length_c   1.000
_cell.angle_alpha   90.00
_cell.angle_beta   90.00
_cell.angle_gamma   90.00
#
_symmetry.space_group_name_H-M   'P 1'
#
loop_
_entity.id
_entity.type
_entity.pdbx_description
1 polymer ?
#
loop_
_entity_poly.entity_id
_entity_poly.type
_entity_poly.pdbx_seq_one_letter_code
_entity_poly.pdbx_strand_id
1 'polypeptide(L)'
;MDDVYRLMDSALIYYQGQAVGLMASTDHRAPADNYSDCFVRDFFSAGLIMLLEGRADIVRAFLTVIMQLRGQQETLEGQQIAPGVLPASFRVYRDAEGNETIMADFGDRAIGRVAPVDSMMWWAVLLRAYVRYTGDAAFAQTTEIQRMVRMILSLCLQSR
;
A
#
# COMPACT_ATOMS: atom_id res chain seq x y z
N MET A 1 9.48 18.37 -16.59
CA MET A 1 8.27 17.80 -15.98
C MET A 1 7.84 16.54 -16.72
N ASP A 2 7.76 16.58 -18.05
CA ASP A 2 7.37 15.43 -18.89
C ASP A 2 8.18 14.15 -18.65
N ASP A 3 9.50 14.25 -18.42
CA ASP A 3 10.33 13.09 -18.11
C ASP A 3 10.03 12.47 -16.73
N VAL A 4 9.57 13.27 -15.77
CA VAL A 4 9.17 12.79 -14.43
C VAL A 4 7.88 11.98 -14.52
N TYR A 5 6.87 12.52 -15.22
CA TYR A 5 5.60 11.80 -15.42
C TYR A 5 5.79 10.52 -16.23
N ARG A 6 6.66 10.54 -17.26
CA ARG A 6 7.01 9.33 -18.02
C ARG A 6 7.64 8.26 -17.12
N LEU A 7 8.53 8.66 -16.22
CA LEU A 7 9.14 7.73 -15.26
C LEU A 7 8.09 7.17 -14.28
N MET A 8 7.20 8.02 -13.75
CA MET A 8 6.11 7.58 -12.88
C MET A 8 5.17 6.59 -13.60
N ASP A 9 4.80 6.86 -14.85
CA ASP A 9 3.95 5.97 -15.62
C ASP A 9 4.63 4.63 -15.91
N SER A 10 5.95 4.64 -16.15
CA SER A 10 6.72 3.39 -16.32
C SER A 10 6.83 2.56 -15.03
N ALA A 11 6.62 3.18 -13.87
CA ALA A 11 6.66 2.52 -12.58
C ALA A 11 5.29 1.98 -12.12
N LEU A 12 4.21 2.19 -12.87
CA LEU A 12 2.86 1.75 -12.50
C LEU A 12 2.77 0.24 -12.31
N ILE A 13 2.19 -0.14 -11.18
CA ILE A 13 1.81 -1.52 -10.88
C ILE A 13 0.31 -1.65 -11.15
N TYR A 14 -0.04 -2.65 -11.94
CA TYR A 14 -1.43 -3.00 -12.25
C TYR A 14 -1.83 -4.28 -11.54
N TYR A 15 -3.06 -4.32 -11.06
CA TYR A 15 -3.72 -5.49 -10.52
C TYR A 15 -5.18 -5.50 -11.00
N GLN A 16 -5.58 -6.59 -11.64
CA GLN A 16 -6.89 -6.80 -12.26
C GLN A 16 -7.27 -5.68 -13.24
N GLY A 17 -6.29 -5.19 -14.01
CA GLY A 17 -6.46 -4.11 -14.98
C GLY A 17 -6.52 -2.71 -14.39
N GLN A 18 -6.42 -2.55 -13.06
CA GLN A 18 -6.43 -1.26 -12.38
C GLN A 18 -5.04 -0.91 -11.88
N ALA A 19 -4.62 0.36 -12.02
CA ALA A 19 -3.38 0.82 -11.40
C ALA A 19 -3.55 0.88 -9.88
N VAL A 20 -2.66 0.24 -9.13
CA VAL A 20 -2.77 0.07 -7.67
C VAL A 20 -1.57 0.61 -6.89
N GLY A 21 -0.50 1.03 -7.57
CA GLY A 21 0.71 1.49 -6.91
C GLY A 21 1.82 1.85 -7.89
N LEU A 22 3.01 2.13 -7.35
CA LEU A 22 4.24 2.32 -8.12
C LEU A 22 5.34 1.43 -7.56
N MET A 23 6.17 0.85 -8.44
CA MET A 23 7.41 0.20 -8.05
C MET A 23 8.36 1.20 -7.40
N ALA A 24 9.11 0.79 -6.38
CA ALA A 24 10.13 1.63 -5.77
C ALA A 24 11.29 1.95 -6.75
N SER A 25 11.60 1.03 -7.66
CA SER A 25 12.55 1.27 -8.76
C SER A 25 12.21 0.47 -10.00
N THR A 26 12.38 1.10 -11.16
CA THR A 26 12.33 0.45 -12.48
C THR A 26 13.71 -0.07 -12.92
N ASP A 27 14.76 0.13 -12.12
CA ASP A 27 16.12 -0.31 -12.45
C ASP A 27 16.30 -1.82 -12.22
N HIS A 28 16.53 -2.56 -13.30
CA HIS A 28 16.82 -4.00 -13.26
C HIS A 28 18.15 -4.35 -12.58
N ARG A 29 19.01 -3.36 -12.30
CA ARG A 29 20.27 -3.52 -11.57
C ARG A 29 20.13 -3.21 -10.07
N ALA A 30 18.91 -2.98 -9.58
CA ALA A 30 18.66 -2.71 -8.18
C ALA A 30 19.28 -3.81 -7.29
N PRO A 31 19.83 -3.45 -6.12
CA PRO A 31 20.64 -4.35 -5.31
C PRO A 31 19.83 -5.44 -4.59
N ALA A 32 18.49 -5.34 -4.60
CA ALA A 32 17.60 -6.30 -3.95
C ALA A 32 16.30 -6.45 -4.74
N ASP A 33 15.75 -7.67 -4.72
CA ASP A 33 14.55 -8.03 -5.48
C ASP A 33 13.33 -7.20 -5.10
N ASN A 34 13.20 -6.80 -3.82
CA ASN A 34 12.04 -6.06 -3.32
C ASN A 34 11.92 -4.63 -3.88
N TYR A 35 12.91 -4.11 -4.62
CA TYR A 35 12.80 -2.79 -5.26
C TYR A 35 11.72 -2.72 -6.34
N SER A 36 11.25 -3.85 -6.87
CA SER A 36 10.07 -3.89 -7.75
C SER A 36 8.75 -4.00 -6.98
N ASP A 37 8.75 -3.95 -5.64
CA ASP A 37 7.53 -3.89 -4.84
C ASP A 37 6.99 -2.45 -4.77
N CYS A 38 5.70 -2.32 -4.44
CA CYS A 38 5.11 -1.06 -4.02
C CYS A 38 5.26 -0.90 -2.50
N PHE A 39 6.14 -0.01 -2.05
CA PHE A 39 6.26 0.33 -0.63
C PHE A 39 5.25 1.40 -0.22
N VAL A 40 4.69 1.26 0.98
CA VAL A 40 3.70 2.22 1.48
C VAL A 40 4.28 3.61 1.67
N ARG A 41 5.50 3.69 2.24
CA ARG A 41 6.18 4.98 2.48
C ARG A 41 6.58 5.67 1.16
N ASP A 42 7.05 4.91 0.18
CA ASP A 42 7.49 5.42 -1.11
C ASP A 42 6.29 5.96 -1.90
N PHE A 43 5.21 5.17 -1.94
CA PHE A 43 3.98 5.54 -2.62
C PHE A 43 3.30 6.76 -2.00
N PHE A 44 3.51 7.08 -0.73
CA PHE A 44 2.91 8.29 -0.12
C PHE A 44 3.19 9.55 -0.94
N SER A 45 4.45 9.78 -1.29
CA SER A 45 4.86 10.96 -2.06
C SER A 45 4.24 10.98 -3.46
N ALA A 46 4.28 9.85 -4.17
CA ALA A 46 3.67 9.71 -5.47
C ALA A 46 2.15 9.83 -5.42
N GLY A 47 1.50 9.30 -4.38
CA GLY A 47 0.06 9.40 -4.16
C GLY A 47 -0.39 10.85 -4.01
N LEU A 48 0.39 11.70 -3.33
CA LEU A 48 0.11 13.14 -3.29
C LEU A 48 0.20 13.78 -4.67
N ILE A 49 1.19 13.42 -5.48
CA ILE A 49 1.31 13.89 -6.87
C ILE A 49 0.10 13.40 -7.69
N MET A 50 -0.25 12.12 -7.61
CA MET A 50 -1.41 11.55 -8.31
C MET A 50 -2.71 12.28 -7.95
N LEU A 51 -2.90 12.64 -6.66
CA LEU A 51 -4.03 13.49 -6.26
C LEU A 51 -3.98 14.84 -6.97
N LEU A 52 -2.86 15.55 -6.93
CA LEU A 52 -2.73 16.87 -7.56
C LEU A 52 -2.96 16.84 -9.08
N GLU A 53 -2.62 15.73 -9.74
CA GLU A 53 -2.87 15.48 -11.17
C GLU A 53 -4.29 14.97 -11.47
N GLY A 54 -5.18 14.90 -10.48
CA GLY A 54 -6.55 14.41 -10.65
C GLY A 54 -6.67 12.89 -10.81
N ARG A 55 -5.59 12.14 -10.67
CA ARG A 55 -5.52 10.66 -10.71
C ARG A 55 -5.83 10.07 -9.34
N ALA A 56 -7.01 10.39 -8.80
CA ALA A 56 -7.39 9.93 -7.46
C ALA A 56 -7.78 8.44 -7.41
N ASP A 57 -8.08 7.84 -8.56
CA ASP A 57 -8.45 6.45 -8.75
C ASP A 57 -7.34 5.49 -8.29
N ILE A 58 -6.08 5.71 -8.70
CA ILE A 58 -4.94 4.91 -8.25
C ILE A 58 -4.69 5.05 -6.75
N VAL A 59 -4.95 6.23 -6.17
CA VAL A 59 -4.78 6.47 -4.73
C VAL A 59 -5.84 5.70 -3.94
N ARG A 60 -7.10 5.73 -4.39
CA ARG A 60 -8.18 4.91 -3.82
C ARG A 60 -7.89 3.41 -3.96
N ALA A 61 -7.37 3.01 -5.12
CA ALA A 61 -6.97 1.63 -5.42
C ALA A 61 -5.91 1.13 -4.43
N PHE A 62 -4.84 1.91 -4.27
CA PHE A 62 -3.76 1.63 -3.34
C PHE A 62 -4.28 1.49 -1.90
N LEU A 63 -5.09 2.44 -1.43
CA LEU A 63 -5.67 2.39 -0.08
C LEU A 63 -6.51 1.13 0.13
N THR A 64 -7.27 0.72 -0.88
CA THR A 64 -8.12 -0.48 -0.87
C THR A 64 -7.27 -1.77 -0.84
N VAL A 65 -6.22 -1.83 -1.67
CA VAL A 65 -5.30 -2.98 -1.73
C VAL A 65 -4.64 -3.22 -0.37
N ILE A 66 -4.08 -2.17 0.25
CA ILE A 66 -3.44 -2.31 1.56
C ILE A 66 -4.44 -2.79 2.63
N MET A 67 -5.68 -2.29 2.59
CA MET A 67 -6.75 -2.74 3.48
C MET A 67 -7.08 -4.23 3.28
N GLN A 68 -7.20 -4.68 2.03
CA GLN A 68 -7.51 -6.07 1.71
C GLN A 68 -6.38 -7.04 2.11
N LEU A 69 -5.12 -6.66 1.87
CA LEU A 69 -3.95 -7.45 2.25
C LEU A 69 -3.89 -7.71 3.76
N ARG A 70 -4.33 -6.73 4.57
CA ARG A 70 -4.47 -6.91 6.02
C ARG A 70 -5.55 -7.94 6.38
N GLY A 71 -6.66 -7.99 5.63
CA GLY A 71 -7.69 -9.04 5.83
C GLY A 71 -7.21 -10.45 5.53
N GLN A 72 -6.25 -10.61 4.60
CA GLN A 72 -5.62 -11.90 4.32
C GLN A 72 -4.77 -12.41 5.50
N GLN A 73 -4.10 -11.50 6.23
CA GLN A 73 -3.35 -11.86 7.43
C GLN A 73 -4.26 -12.50 8.50
N GLU A 74 -5.43 -11.93 8.77
CA GLU A 74 -6.39 -12.47 9.75
C GLU A 74 -6.89 -13.88 9.41
N THR A 75 -6.88 -14.27 8.13
CA THR A 75 -7.35 -15.59 7.67
C THR A 75 -6.27 -16.67 7.82
N LEU A 76 -4.98 -16.28 7.88
CA LEU A 76 -3.83 -17.18 7.94
C LEU A 76 -3.35 -17.46 9.38
N GLU A 77 -3.88 -16.76 10.39
CA GLU A 77 -3.41 -16.82 11.78
C GLU A 77 -3.79 -18.11 12.52
N GLY A 78 -2.99 -19.16 12.28
CA GLY A 78 -2.56 -20.15 13.29
C GLY A 78 -1.12 -19.93 13.75
N GLN A 79 -0.41 -18.91 13.24
CA GLN A 79 0.98 -18.58 13.59
C GLN A 79 1.12 -17.09 13.91
N GLN A 80 1.78 -16.83 15.04
CA GLN A 80 1.98 -15.53 15.68
C GLN A 80 2.85 -14.58 14.84
N ILE A 81 2.26 -13.83 13.92
CA ILE A 81 2.79 -12.52 13.51
C ILE A 81 2.07 -11.48 14.36
N ALA A 82 2.77 -10.45 14.83
CA ALA A 82 2.19 -9.45 15.74
C ALA A 82 0.86 -8.91 15.17
N PRO A 83 -0.28 -9.18 15.83
CA PRO A 83 -1.60 -8.95 15.25
C PRO A 83 -1.81 -7.47 14.97
N GLY A 84 -2.07 -7.12 13.71
CA GLY A 84 -2.63 -5.82 13.34
C GLY A 84 -1.69 -4.79 12.68
N VAL A 85 -0.49 -5.15 12.22
CA VAL A 85 0.34 -4.23 11.41
C VAL A 85 -0.08 -4.24 9.94
N LEU A 86 0.15 -3.13 9.23
CA LEU A 86 0.01 -3.08 7.76
C LEU A 86 1.27 -3.63 7.09
N PRO A 87 1.18 -4.09 5.83
CA PRO A 87 2.37 -4.49 5.10
C PRO A 87 3.30 -3.30 4.84
N ALA A 88 4.60 -3.56 4.81
CA ALA A 88 5.63 -2.62 4.39
C ALA A 88 5.53 -2.35 2.87
N SER A 89 5.33 -3.44 2.11
CA SER A 89 5.20 -3.42 0.66
C SER A 89 4.26 -4.52 0.16
N PHE A 90 3.89 -4.44 -1.11
CA PHE A 90 3.24 -5.54 -1.81
C PHE A 90 3.79 -5.71 -3.23
N ARG A 91 3.60 -6.91 -3.77
CA ARG A 91 3.88 -7.23 -5.17
C ARG A 91 2.71 -7.97 -5.81
N VAL A 92 2.45 -7.64 -7.08
CA VAL A 92 1.56 -8.41 -7.95
C VAL A 92 2.37 -9.46 -8.71
N TYR A 93 1.95 -10.71 -8.60
CA TYR A 93 2.47 -11.83 -9.37
C TYR A 93 1.45 -12.23 -10.42
N ARG A 94 1.94 -12.62 -11.59
CA ARG A 94 1.12 -13.16 -12.66
C ARG A 94 1.63 -14.56 -13.00
N ASP A 95 0.74 -15.54 -12.97
CA ASP A 95 1.08 -16.92 -13.37
C ASP A 95 1.10 -17.08 -14.89
N ALA A 96 1.41 -18.28 -15.37
CA ALA A 96 1.51 -18.59 -16.80
C ALA A 96 0.14 -18.52 -17.49
N GLU A 97 -0.93 -18.76 -16.74
CA GLU A 97 -2.33 -18.70 -17.17
C GLU A 97 -2.88 -17.26 -17.19
N GLY A 98 -2.12 -16.31 -16.65
CA GLY A 98 -2.46 -14.89 -16.60
C GLY A 98 -3.29 -14.49 -15.38
N ASN A 99 -3.48 -15.37 -14.40
CA ASN A 99 -4.11 -15.03 -13.13
C ASN A 99 -3.17 -14.16 -12.32
N GLU A 100 -3.73 -13.12 -11.70
CA GLU A 100 -2.98 -12.20 -10.86
C GLU A 100 -3.24 -12.50 -9.39
N THR A 101 -2.15 -12.59 -8.64
CA THR A 101 -2.17 -12.71 -7.17
C THR A 101 -1.36 -11.57 -6.58
N ILE A 102 -1.75 -11.12 -5.39
CA ILE A 102 -1.05 -10.07 -4.67
C ILE A 102 -0.47 -10.64 -3.39
N MET A 103 0.80 -10.35 -3.12
CA MET A 103 1.50 -10.83 -1.95
C MET A 103 2.08 -9.65 -1.18
N ALA A 104 1.77 -9.60 0.11
CA ALA A 104 2.28 -8.61 1.04
C ALA A 104 3.62 -9.03 1.66
N ASP A 105 4.46 -8.05 1.97
CA ASP A 105 5.57 -8.19 2.91
C ASP A 105 5.26 -7.40 4.19
N PHE A 106 5.11 -8.09 5.31
CA PHE A 106 4.84 -7.48 6.62
C PHE A 106 6.13 -7.15 7.40
N GLY A 107 7.29 -7.21 6.75
CA GLY A 107 8.61 -7.00 7.35
C GLY A 107 9.38 -8.30 7.58
N ASP A 108 8.79 -9.46 7.30
CA ASP A 108 9.46 -10.77 7.40
C ASP A 108 10.56 -10.95 6.33
N ARG A 109 10.42 -10.26 5.19
CA ARG A 109 11.44 -10.23 4.12
C ARG A 109 12.41 -9.06 4.27
N ALA A 110 12.18 -8.15 5.22
CA ALA A 110 13.08 -7.05 5.49
C ALA A 110 14.37 -7.54 6.19
N ILE A 111 15.51 -6.99 5.79
CA ILE A 111 16.79 -7.22 6.47
C ILE A 111 16.64 -6.72 7.92
N GLY A 112 16.62 -7.66 8.88
CA GLY A 112 16.47 -7.36 10.31
C GLY A 112 15.07 -7.54 10.90
N ARG A 113 14.07 -7.98 10.12
CA ARG A 113 12.70 -8.32 10.59
C ARG A 113 12.05 -7.23 11.45
N VAL A 114 12.00 -6.01 10.90
CA VAL A 114 11.46 -4.84 11.60
C VAL A 114 9.98 -4.65 11.22
N ALA A 115 9.12 -4.55 12.23
CA ALA A 115 7.70 -4.25 12.02
C ALA A 115 7.52 -2.88 11.35
N PRO A 116 6.75 -2.77 10.26
CA PRO A 116 6.60 -1.54 9.48
C PRO A 116 5.58 -0.58 10.11
N VAL A 117 5.86 -0.10 11.32
CA VAL A 117 4.97 0.78 12.09
C VAL A 117 4.65 2.07 11.32
N ASP A 118 5.60 2.58 10.53
CA ASP A 118 5.42 3.77 9.72
C ASP A 118 4.39 3.59 8.59
N SER A 119 4.22 2.37 8.08
CA SER A 119 3.26 2.09 7.00
C SER A 119 1.81 2.35 7.43
N MET A 120 1.48 2.09 8.70
CA MET A 120 0.20 2.47 9.29
C MET A 120 -0.04 3.98 9.27
N MET A 121 1.00 4.74 9.63
CA MET A 121 0.92 6.20 9.68
C MET A 121 0.76 6.78 8.29
N TRP A 122 1.59 6.36 7.34
CA TRP A 122 1.53 6.85 5.96
C TRP A 122 0.20 6.51 5.30
N TRP A 123 -0.33 5.30 5.53
CA TRP A 123 -1.65 4.93 5.02
C TRP A 123 -2.76 5.82 5.60
N ALA A 124 -2.76 6.07 6.91
CA ALA A 124 -3.77 6.91 7.55
C ALA A 124 -3.71 8.38 7.08
N VAL A 125 -2.49 8.92 6.93
CA VAL A 125 -2.28 10.28 6.41
C VAL A 125 -2.71 10.36 4.94
N LEU A 126 -2.39 9.36 4.12
CA LEU A 126 -2.79 9.32 2.70
C LEU A 126 -4.31 9.21 2.56
N LEU A 127 -4.99 8.38 3.37
CA LEU A 127 -6.44 8.32 3.41
C LEU A 127 -7.05 9.70 3.68
N ARG A 128 -6.49 10.41 4.67
CA ARG A 128 -6.95 11.77 4.99
C ARG A 128 -6.66 12.76 3.86
N ALA A 129 -5.52 12.65 3.17
CA ALA A 129 -5.21 13.48 2.00
C ALA A 129 -6.20 13.21 0.85
N TYR A 130 -6.46 11.93 0.54
CA TYR A 130 -7.43 11.49 -0.45
C TYR A 130 -8.81 12.10 -0.19
N VAL A 131 -9.39 11.88 1.00
CA VAL A 131 -10.73 12.37 1.34
C VAL A 131 -10.81 13.90 1.24
N ARG A 132 -9.77 14.61 1.66
CA ARG A 132 -9.75 16.08 1.61
C ARG A 132 -9.67 16.61 0.19
N TYR A 133 -8.96 15.92 -0.68
CA TYR A 133 -8.80 16.32 -2.07
C TYR A 133 -10.05 15.97 -2.90
N THR A 134 -10.59 14.76 -2.73
CA THR A 134 -11.70 14.25 -3.56
C THR A 134 -13.09 14.56 -3.01
N GLY A 135 -13.21 14.80 -1.70
CA GLY A 135 -14.51 14.88 -1.03
C GLY A 135 -15.19 13.51 -0.80
N ASP A 136 -14.54 12.39 -1.16
CA ASP A 136 -15.09 11.03 -1.03
C ASP A 136 -15.05 10.54 0.44
N ALA A 137 -15.88 11.16 1.27
CA ALA A 137 -16.08 10.77 2.66
C ALA A 137 -16.73 9.39 2.78
N ALA A 138 -17.54 8.99 1.79
CA ALA A 138 -18.25 7.71 1.78
C ALA A 138 -17.25 6.54 1.79
N PHE A 139 -16.17 6.60 0.99
CA PHE A 139 -15.10 5.60 1.03
C PHE A 139 -14.47 5.48 2.42
N ALA A 140 -14.11 6.60 3.05
CA ALA A 140 -13.52 6.58 4.38
C ALA A 140 -14.47 6.11 5.48
N GLN A 141 -15.78 6.20 5.27
CA GLN A 141 -16.80 5.76 6.22
C GLN A 141 -17.19 4.29 6.07
N THR A 142 -16.70 3.59 5.06
CA THR A 142 -16.90 2.14 4.92
C THR A 142 -16.44 1.38 6.16
N THR A 143 -17.10 0.26 6.46
CA THR A 143 -16.87 -0.53 7.67
C THR A 143 -15.42 -1.00 7.75
N GLU A 144 -14.86 -1.42 6.64
CA GLU A 144 -13.50 -1.95 6.51
C GLU A 144 -12.46 -0.87 6.77
N ILE A 145 -12.61 0.31 6.15
CA ILE A 145 -11.72 1.46 6.38
C ILE A 145 -11.81 1.92 7.83
N GLN A 146 -13.01 2.04 8.39
CA GLN A 146 -13.19 2.43 9.79
C GLN A 146 -12.60 1.41 10.77
N ARG A 147 -12.68 0.11 10.47
CA ARG A 147 -12.03 -0.94 11.27
C ARG A 147 -10.52 -0.78 11.25
N MET A 148 -9.94 -0.55 10.08
CA MET A 148 -8.50 -0.34 9.91
C MET A 148 -8.01 0.93 10.62
N VAL A 149 -8.73 2.05 10.51
CA VAL A 149 -8.41 3.29 11.24
C VAL A 149 -8.44 3.08 12.75
N ARG A 150 -9.50 2.44 13.29
CA ARG A 150 -9.58 2.15 14.73
C ARG A 150 -8.43 1.27 15.20
N MET A 151 -8.06 0.25 14.43
CA MET A 151 -6.93 -0.62 14.74
C MET A 151 -5.61 0.17 14.79
N ILE A 152 -5.33 1.00 13.77
CA ILE A 152 -4.13 1.84 13.74
C ILE A 152 -4.08 2.70 15.01
N LEU A 153 -5.18 3.39 15.32
CA LEU A 153 -5.28 4.24 16.52
C LEU A 153 -5.07 3.43 17.81
N SER A 154 -5.69 2.26 17.93
CA SER A 154 -5.51 1.38 19.10
C SER A 154 -4.05 0.99 19.29
N LEU A 155 -3.32 0.61 18.24
CA LEU A 155 -1.90 0.25 18.32
C LEU A 155 -1.01 1.45 18.68
N CYS A 156 -1.36 2.63 18.20
CA CYS A 156 -0.58 3.85 18.43
C CYS A 156 -0.82 4.47 19.81
N LEU A 157 -2.01 4.27 20.37
CA LEU A 157 -2.45 4.84 21.65
C LEU A 157 -2.41 3.81 22.80
N GLN A 158 -2.06 2.55 22.53
CA GLN A 158 -1.78 1.58 23.59
C GLN A 158 -0.66 2.13 24.47
N SER A 159 -0.99 2.43 25.73
CA SER A 159 -0.01 2.75 26.75
C SER A 159 0.91 1.55 26.94
N ARG A 160 2.22 1.76 26.77
CA ARG A 160 3.23 0.79 27.18
C ARG A 160 3.29 0.68 28.69
#